data_AF-A0A5C0SEJ3-F1
#
_entry.id   AF-A0A5C0SEJ3-F1
#
_cell.length_a   1.000
_cell.length_b   1.000
_cell.length_c   1.000
_cell.angle_alpha   90.00
_cell.angle_beta   90.00
_cell.angle_gamma   90.00
#
_symmetry.space_group_name_H-M   'P 1'
#
loop_
_entity.id
_entity.type
_entity.pdbx_description
1 polymer ?
#
loop_
_entity_poly.entity_id
_entity_poly.type
_entity_poly.pdbx_seq_one_letter_code
_entity_poly.pdbx_strand_id
1 'polypeptide(L)' 'MPDYFWEWYKNKGYNRLLDKEICFRNKTFLIGCCIEYLTEKGQKINNLQGQNNLDEILEYLTLGVAWTK' A
#
# COMPACT_ATOMS: atom_id res chain seq x y z
N MET A 1 4.11 -4.94 6.80
CA MET A 1 3.05 -4.80 5.78
C MET A 1 2.04 -5.92 5.97
N PRO A 2 0.76 -5.60 6.18
CA PRO A 2 -0.24 -6.56 6.64
C PRO A 2 -0.76 -7.48 5.53
N ASP A 3 -1.32 -8.64 5.90
CA ASP A 3 -1.65 -9.71 4.96
C ASP A 3 -2.75 -9.33 3.96
N TYR A 4 -3.79 -8.60 4.40
CA TYR A 4 -4.87 -8.14 3.51
C TYR A 4 -4.36 -7.29 2.34
N PHE A 5 -3.28 -6.53 2.53
CA PHE A 5 -2.66 -5.75 1.46
C PHE A 5 -2.01 -6.68 0.43
N TRP A 6 -1.34 -7.75 0.89
CA TRP A 6 -0.73 -8.73 0.00
C TRP A 6 -1.74 -9.60 -0.71
N GLU A 7 -2.89 -9.88 -0.09
CA GLU A 7 -4.02 -10.51 -0.76
C GLU A 7 -4.58 -9.63 -1.88
N TRP A 8 -4.83 -8.34 -1.60
CA TRP A 8 -5.21 -7.37 -2.63
C TRP A 8 -4.18 -7.29 -3.75
N TYR A 9 -2.89 -7.22 -3.41
CA TYR A 9 -1.77 -7.17 -4.35
C TYR A 9 -1.75 -8.38 -5.30
N LYS A 10 -2.00 -9.58 -4.76
CA LYS A 10 -2.14 -10.81 -5.56
C LYS A 10 -3.39 -10.79 -6.43
N ASN A 11 -4.52 -10.32 -5.91
CA ASN A 11 -5.78 -10.22 -6.66
C ASN A 11 -5.67 -9.25 -7.84
N LYS A 12 -4.86 -8.19 -7.70
CA LYS A 12 -4.50 -7.27 -8.80
C LYS A 12 -3.56 -7.90 -9.84
N GLY A 13 -2.96 -9.05 -9.52
CA GLY A 13 -2.00 -9.73 -10.38
C GLY A 13 -0.59 -9.14 -10.33
N TYR A 14 -0.29 -8.24 -9.40
CA TYR A 14 1.03 -7.62 -9.29
C TYR A 14 2.13 -8.61 -8.93
N ASN A 15 1.78 -9.71 -8.27
CA ASN A 15 2.70 -10.83 -8.03
C ASN A 15 3.23 -11.48 -9.31
N ARG A 16 2.61 -11.25 -10.47
CA ARG A 16 3.13 -11.69 -11.78
C ARG A 16 4.16 -10.72 -12.36
N LEU A 17 4.17 -9.47 -11.91
CA LEU A 17 5.10 -8.43 -12.34
C LEU A 17 6.31 -8.35 -11.41
N LEU A 18 6.06 -8.28 -10.11
CA LEU A 18 7.09 -8.24 -9.07
C LEU A 18 6.67 -9.18 -7.94
N ASP A 19 7.55 -10.11 -7.57
CA ASP A 19 7.28 -10.93 -6.38
C ASP A 19 7.22 -10.06 -5.12
N LYS A 20 6.47 -10.49 -4.10
CA LYS A 20 6.30 -9.80 -2.82
C LYS A 20 7.66 -9.40 -2.20
N GLU A 21 8.66 -10.28 -2.23
CA GLU A 21 9.96 -10.00 -1.62
C GLU A 21 10.71 -8.88 -2.36
N ILE A 22 10.62 -8.88 -3.68
CA ILE A 22 11.25 -7.87 -4.55
C ILE A 22 10.48 -6.54 -4.42
N CYS A 23 9.15 -6.60 -4.38
CA CYS A 23 8.28 -5.45 -4.14
C CYS A 23 8.65 -4.76 -2.82
N PHE A 24 8.84 -5.54 -1.76
CA PHE A 24 9.21 -4.99 -0.46
C PHE A 24 10.55 -4.25 -0.46
N ARG A 25 11.50 -4.67 -1.31
CA ARG A 25 12.81 -4.02 -1.47
C ARG A 25 12.75 -2.80 -2.40
N ASN A 26 11.82 -2.76 -3.33
CA ASN A 26 11.58 -1.63 -4.21
C ASN A 26 10.61 -0.63 -3.57
N LYS A 27 11.16 0.26 -2.73
CA LYS A 27 10.37 1.25 -1.97
C LYS A 27 9.43 2.07 -2.86
N THR A 28 9.89 2.54 -4.01
CA THR A 28 9.07 3.35 -4.93
C THR A 28 7.86 2.57 -5.44
N PHE A 29 8.07 1.33 -5.87
CA PHE A 29 6.98 0.47 -6.34
C PHE A 29 6.00 0.12 -5.21
N LEU A 30 6.53 -0.24 -4.04
CA LEU A 30 5.73 -0.55 -2.85
C LEU A 30 4.83 0.63 -2.45
N ILE A 31 5.38 1.85 -2.43
CA ILE A 31 4.65 3.09 -2.14
C ILE A 31 3.52 3.28 -3.14
N GLY A 32 3.78 3.11 -4.44
CA GLY A 32 2.75 3.18 -5.48
C GLY A 32 1.60 2.20 -5.23
N CYS A 33 1.90 0.94 -4.92
CA CYS A 33 0.89 -0.06 -4.60
C CYS A 33 0.08 0.29 -3.33
N CYS A 34 0.73 0.84 -2.30
CA CYS A 34 0.05 1.26 -1.08
C CYS A 34 -0.90 2.44 -1.33
N ILE A 35 -0.47 3.42 -2.11
CA ILE A 35 -1.30 4.57 -2.50
C ILE A 35 -2.53 4.11 -3.29
N GLU A 36 -2.33 3.21 -4.26
CA GLU A 36 -3.43 2.65 -5.04
C GLU A 36 -4.42 1.90 -4.14
N TYR A 37 -3.95 1.01 -3.27
CA TYR A 37 -4.79 0.29 -2.32
C TYR A 37 -5.62 1.24 -1.45
N LEU A 38 -4.97 2.25 -0.87
CA LEU A 38 -5.62 3.23 0.00
C LEU A 38 -6.68 4.04 -0.77
N THR A 39 -6.37 4.43 -2.00
CA THR A 39 -7.29 5.15 -2.89
C THR A 39 -8.53 4.30 -3.21
N GLU A 40 -8.36 3.00 -3.49
CA GLU A 40 -9.49 2.08 -3.71
C GLU A 40 -10.37 1.89 -2.47
N LYS A 41 -9.77 2.01 -1.28
CA LYS A 41 -10.51 2.00 0.00
C LYS A 41 -11.10 3.37 0.37
N GLY A 42 -11.05 4.34 -0.54
CA GLY A 42 -11.63 5.67 -0.36
C GLY A 42 -10.82 6.61 0.53
N GLN A 43 -9.57 6.26 0.85
CA GLN A 43 -8.68 7.13 1.62
C GLN A 43 -8.16 8.26 0.73
N LYS A 44 -8.36 9.51 1.17
CA LYS A 44 -7.79 10.69 0.52
C LYS A 44 -6.44 10.99 1.14
N ILE A 45 -5.36 10.71 0.41
CA ILE A 45 -4.00 11.01 0.86
C ILE A 45 -3.71 12.49 0.53
N ASN A 46 -4.05 13.39 1.45
CA ASN A 46 -4.00 14.83 1.21
C ASN A 46 -2.61 15.46 1.41
N ASN A 47 -1.62 14.74 1.96
CA ASN A 47 -0.33 15.29 2.37
C ASN A 47 0.89 14.45 1.92
N LEU A 48 0.93 13.97 0.67
CA LEU A 48 2.18 13.41 0.09
C LEU A 48 3.19 14.50 -0.31
N GLN A 49 3.21 15.65 0.37
CA GLN A 49 4.19 16.70 0.10
C GLN A 49 5.52 16.36 0.78
N GLY A 50 6.42 15.74 0.01
CA GLY A 50 7.85 15.96 0.18
C GLY A 50 8.66 14.84 0.83
N GLN A 51 8.08 13.83 1.48
CA GLN A 51 8.87 12.69 1.97
C GLN A 51 8.16 11.35 1.82
N ASN A 52 8.87 10.44 1.16
CA ASN A 52 8.63 9.01 1.01
C ASN A 52 8.67 8.26 2.36
N ASN A 53 7.92 8.68 3.38
CA ASN A 53 7.89 7.96 4.66
C ASN A 53 6.96 6.76 4.54
N LEU A 54 7.56 5.61 4.26
CA LEU A 54 6.92 4.30 4.38
C LEU A 54 6.19 4.15 5.72
N ASP A 55 6.68 4.77 6.78
CA ASP A 55 6.01 4.77 8.10
C ASP A 55 4.64 5.47 8.08
N GLU A 56 4.52 6.59 7.39
CA GLU A 56 3.25 7.32 7.25
C GLU A 56 2.25 6.52 6.38
N ILE A 57 2.75 5.88 5.32
CA ILE A 57 1.96 4.97 4.50
C ILE A 57 1.50 3.73 5.28
N LEU A 58 2.36 3.20 6.14
CA LEU A 58 2.02 2.09 7.03
C LEU A 58 0.98 2.52 8.07
N GLU A 59 1.06 3.75 8.57
CA GLU A 59 0.05 4.32 9.45
C GLU A 59 -1.30 4.44 8.74
N TYR A 60 -1.35 4.99 7.53
CA TYR A 60 -2.56 5.03 6.70
C TYR A 60 -3.13 3.64 6.41
N LEU A 61 -2.27 2.66 6.13
CA LEU A 61 -2.69 1.27 5.93
C LEU A 61 -3.31 0.69 7.19
N THR A 62 -2.78 1.02 8.36
CA THR A 62 -3.30 0.55 9.66
C THR A 62 -4.62 1.25 10.00
N LEU A 63 -4.71 2.55 9.76
CA LEU A 63 -5.93 3.35 9.98
C LEU A 63 -7.05 3.01 9.00
N GLY A 64 -6.72 2.76 7.73
CA GLY A 64 -7.68 2.40 6.69
C GLY A 64 -8.39 1.05 6.92
N VAL A 65 -7.80 0.15 7.72
CA VAL A 65 -8.43 -1.11 8.17
C VAL A 65 -9.51 -0.88 9.22
N ALA A 66 -9.39 0.17 10.02
CA ALA A 66 -10.34 0.44 11.09
C ALA A 66 -11.77 0.75 10.58
N TRP A 67 -11.92 1.00 9.28
CA TRP A 67 -13.19 1.38 8.64
C TRP A 67 -13.86 0.24 7.87
N THR A 68 -13.20 -0.90 7.68
CA THR A 68 -13.86 -2.14 7.25
C THR A 68 -14.51 -2.81 8.46
N LYS A 69 -15.68 -2.30 8.88
CA LYS A 69 -16.65 -2.99 9.74
C LYS A 69 -17.99 -3.07 9.03
#